data_AF-A0A077WH68-F1
#
_entry.id   AF-A0A077WH68-F1
#
_cell.length_a   1.000
_cell.length_b   1.000
_cell.length_c   1.000
_cell.angle_alpha   90.00
_cell.angle_beta   90.00
_cell.angle_gamma   90.00
#
_symmetry.space_group_name_H-M   'P 1'
#
loop_
_entity.id
_entity.type
_entity.pdbx_description
1 polymer ?
#
loop_
_entity_poly.entity_id
_entity_poly.type
_entity_poly.pdbx_seq_one_letter_code
_entity_poly.pdbx_strand_id
1 'polypeptide(L)'
;MKFTSLLSVVLVFAISAANAEKELATLQFIPASEPSPPEYRLRVDLHSSDTSHEIILRTEGQTWLTTSPQTSRGVVDNNNNGLSKGRFNAVINDNDAKGNGKKLTIDLVGSGGEFHYEGTSVTEESIDYLSAEGFVIL
;
A
#
# COMPACT_ATOMS: atom_id res chain seq x y z
N MET A 1 18.41 -20.02 10.67
CA MET A 1 16.99 -19.83 11.06
C MET A 1 16.74 -18.36 11.31
N LYS A 2 16.04 -17.67 10.40
CA LYS A 2 15.51 -16.31 10.56
C LYS A 2 14.12 -16.27 9.90
N PHE A 3 13.19 -17.07 10.43
CA PHE A 3 11.78 -17.14 9.94
C PHE A 3 10.80 -16.40 10.85
N THR A 4 11.30 -15.75 11.91
CA THR A 4 10.48 -15.07 12.93
C THR A 4 10.10 -13.64 12.58
N SER A 5 10.65 -13.06 11.50
CA SER A 5 10.42 -11.63 11.20
C SER A 5 9.11 -11.36 10.47
N LEU A 6 8.73 -12.17 9.47
CA LEU A 6 7.51 -11.93 8.68
C LEU A 6 6.22 -12.26 9.47
N LEU A 7 6.24 -13.32 10.26
CA LEU A 7 5.03 -13.75 11.00
C LEU A 7 4.62 -12.73 12.07
N SER A 8 5.60 -12.08 12.72
CA SER A 8 5.33 -11.04 13.72
C SER A 8 4.78 -9.76 13.09
N VAL A 9 5.21 -9.40 11.89
CA VAL A 9 4.70 -8.24 11.15
C VAL A 9 3.21 -8.46 10.82
N VAL A 10 2.85 -9.61 10.25
CA VAL A 10 1.46 -9.95 9.90
C VAL A 10 0.54 -9.98 11.14
N LEU A 11 1.03 -10.44 12.29
CA LEU A 11 0.21 -10.55 13.51
C LEU A 11 -0.07 -9.19 14.18
N VAL A 12 0.83 -8.21 14.07
CA VAL A 12 0.59 -6.85 14.56
C VAL A 12 -0.51 -6.16 13.74
N PHE A 13 -0.53 -6.36 12.42
CA PHE A 13 -1.58 -5.81 11.54
C PHE A 13 -2.99 -6.32 11.89
N ALA A 14 -3.13 -7.61 12.20
CA ALA A 14 -4.43 -8.20 12.52
C ALA A 14 -5.09 -7.61 13.79
N ILE A 15 -4.28 -7.12 14.75
CA ILE A 15 -4.78 -6.58 16.02
C ILE A 15 -5.00 -5.06 15.91
N SER A 16 -4.11 -4.33 15.22
CA SER A 16 -4.24 -2.88 15.01
C SER A 16 -5.40 -2.49 14.08
N ALA A 17 -5.75 -3.33 13.11
CA ALA A 17 -6.84 -3.06 12.15
C ALA A 17 -8.26 -3.19 12.76
N ALA A 18 -8.43 -3.90 13.88
CA ALA A 18 -9.74 -4.21 14.45
C ALA A 18 -10.43 -3.00 15.13
N ASN A 19 -9.66 -1.99 15.55
CA ASN A 19 -10.18 -0.78 16.20
C ASN A 19 -9.83 0.50 15.41
N ALA A 20 -9.39 0.37 14.16
CA ALA A 20 -9.02 1.52 13.34
C ALA A 20 -10.24 2.28 12.81
N GLU A 21 -10.22 3.61 12.94
CA GLU A 21 -11.12 4.45 12.15
C GLU A 21 -10.74 4.26 10.68
N LYS A 22 -11.68 3.66 9.94
CA LYS A 22 -11.54 3.42 8.51
C LYS A 22 -12.04 4.64 7.76
N GLU A 23 -11.19 5.15 6.89
CA GLU A 23 -11.50 6.31 6.07
C GLU A 23 -11.55 5.92 4.59
N LEU A 24 -12.57 6.40 3.86
CA LEU A 24 -12.64 6.21 2.42
C LEU A 24 -11.48 6.93 1.72
N ALA A 25 -10.84 6.23 0.79
CA ALA A 25 -9.69 6.74 0.08
C ALA A 25 -9.74 6.44 -1.43
N THR A 26 -9.23 7.40 -2.20
CA THR A 26 -8.89 7.19 -3.61
C THR A 26 -7.37 7.09 -3.74
N LEU A 27 -6.89 6.00 -4.34
CA LEU A 27 -5.48 5.85 -4.71
C LEU A 27 -5.31 5.97 -6.22
N GLN A 28 -4.50 6.92 -6.67
CA GLN A 28 -4.08 7.02 -8.06
C GLN A 28 -2.68 6.44 -8.19
N PHE A 29 -2.53 5.42 -9.02
CA PHE A 29 -1.28 4.76 -9.34
C PHE A 29 -0.74 5.33 -10.64
N ILE A 30 0.40 6.03 -10.57
CA ILE A 30 1.05 6.60 -11.73
C ILE A 30 2.40 5.88 -11.90
N PRO A 31 2.53 4.96 -12.87
CA PRO A 31 3.81 4.30 -13.12
C PRO A 31 4.84 5.32 -13.63
N ALA A 32 6.07 5.24 -13.12
CA ALA A 32 7.19 5.97 -13.70
C ALA A 32 7.59 5.35 -15.04
N SER A 33 7.96 6.18 -16.02
CA SER A 33 8.48 5.69 -17.30
C SER A 33 9.87 5.09 -17.10
N GLU A 34 9.95 3.76 -17.12
CA GLU A 34 11.18 2.95 -17.21
C GLU A 34 12.28 3.10 -16.12
N PRO A 35 11.99 3.06 -14.81
CA PRO A 35 12.98 2.59 -13.84
C PRO A 35 12.88 1.07 -13.65
N SER A 36 14.03 0.40 -13.62
CA SER A 36 14.19 -0.96 -13.08
C SER A 36 15.02 -0.85 -11.78
N PRO A 37 14.43 -1.11 -10.60
CA PRO A 37 13.09 -1.67 -10.41
C PRO A 37 11.96 -0.64 -10.62
N PRO A 38 10.73 -1.09 -10.92
CA PRO A 38 9.57 -0.24 -11.10
C PRO A 38 9.32 0.69 -9.92
N GLU A 39 9.03 1.95 -10.25
CA GLU A 39 8.65 3.01 -9.33
C GLU A 39 7.24 3.48 -9.66
N TYR A 40 6.42 3.69 -8.63
CA TYR A 40 5.07 4.23 -8.72
C TYR A 40 4.98 5.48 -7.88
N ARG A 41 4.35 6.51 -8.44
CA ARG A 41 3.82 7.62 -7.66
C ARG A 41 2.38 7.29 -7.29
N LEU A 42 2.13 7.14 -6.00
CA LEU A 42 0.80 6.99 -5.45
C LEU A 42 0.33 8.33 -4.91
N ARG A 43 -0.84 8.77 -5.37
CA ARG A 43 -1.58 9.85 -4.72
C ARG A 43 -2.72 9.23 -3.91
N VAL A 44 -2.72 9.47 -2.61
CA VAL A 44 -3.73 8.98 -1.67
C VAL A 44 -4.59 10.17 -1.25
N ASP A 45 -5.82 10.26 -1.73
CA ASP A 45 -6.78 11.27 -1.29
C ASP A 45 -7.72 10.63 -0.24
N LEU A 46 -7.65 11.10 1.00
CA LEU A 46 -8.50 10.71 2.15
C LEU A 46 -9.72 11.63 2.23
N HIS A 47 -10.92 11.07 2.17
CA HIS A 47 -12.13 11.85 1.88
C HIS A 47 -12.73 12.57 3.08
N SER A 48 -12.62 11.99 4.28
CA SER A 48 -13.24 12.54 5.49
C SER A 48 -12.36 13.61 6.15
N SER A 49 -11.04 13.42 6.10
CA SER A 49 -10.03 14.34 6.63
C SER A 49 -9.61 15.41 5.61
N ASP A 50 -10.07 15.30 4.36
CA ASP A 50 -9.68 16.17 3.22
C ASP A 50 -8.15 16.28 3.10
N THR A 51 -7.45 15.16 3.28
CA THR A 51 -5.99 15.10 3.29
C THR A 51 -5.49 14.30 2.10
N SER A 52 -4.48 14.83 1.40
CA SER A 52 -3.82 14.13 0.31
C SER A 52 -2.39 13.81 0.70
N HIS A 53 -1.97 12.58 0.45
CA HIS A 53 -0.58 12.15 0.60
C HIS A 53 0.01 11.78 -0.75
N GLU A 54 1.30 12.04 -0.90
CA GLU A 54 2.07 11.54 -2.04
C GLU A 54 3.14 10.56 -1.57
N ILE A 55 3.12 9.36 -2.17
CA ILE A 55 4.00 8.26 -1.83
C ILE A 55 4.73 7.82 -3.08
N ILE A 56 6.06 7.77 -3.02
CA ILE A 56 6.87 7.08 -4.03
C ILE A 56 7.07 5.65 -3.56
N LEU A 57 6.60 4.69 -4.35
CA LEU A 57 6.69 3.26 -4.06
C LEU A 57 7.68 2.61 -5.03
N ARG A 58 8.74 1.99 -4.51
CA ARG A 58 9.75 1.28 -5.29
C ARG A 58 9.69 -0.20 -4.99
N THR A 59 9.36 -1.02 -5.97
CA THR A 59 9.25 -2.47 -5.77
C THR A 59 10.65 -3.12 -5.76
N GLU A 60 10.82 -4.26 -5.09
CA GLU A 60 12.11 -4.99 -5.06
C GLU A 60 12.30 -5.97 -6.24
N GLY A 61 11.44 -5.92 -7.26
CA GLY A 61 11.45 -6.85 -8.40
C GLY A 61 11.11 -6.18 -9.73
N GLN A 62 10.95 -6.94 -10.82
CA GLN A 62 10.48 -6.42 -12.13
C GLN A 62 8.96 -6.41 -12.28
N THR A 63 8.22 -6.75 -11.22
CA THR A 63 6.76 -6.85 -11.26
C THR A 63 6.14 -5.46 -11.38
N TRP A 64 5.43 -5.24 -12.49
CA TRP A 64 4.62 -4.04 -12.64
C TRP A 64 3.25 -4.28 -12.00
N LEU A 65 2.82 -3.39 -11.10
CA LEU A 65 1.43 -3.31 -10.66
C LEU A 65 0.55 -2.98 -11.87
N THR A 66 0.84 -1.86 -12.55
CA THR A 66 0.14 -1.42 -13.77
C THR A 66 1.13 -0.74 -14.72
N THR A 67 0.86 -0.85 -16.01
CA THR A 67 1.63 -0.17 -17.08
C THR A 67 1.07 1.19 -17.48
N SER A 68 -0.14 1.53 -17.02
CA SER A 68 -0.83 2.79 -17.27
C SER A 68 -1.35 3.42 -15.97
N PRO A 69 -1.65 4.72 -15.94
CA PRO A 69 -2.30 5.32 -14.77
C PRO A 69 -3.61 4.62 -14.44
N GLN A 70 -3.75 4.18 -13.19
CA GLN A 70 -4.95 3.50 -12.68
C GLN A 70 -5.44 4.17 -11.41
N THR A 71 -6.74 4.03 -11.12
CA THR A 71 -7.33 4.53 -9.88
C THR A 71 -7.98 3.37 -9.14
N SER A 72 -7.67 3.26 -7.86
CA SER A 72 -8.29 2.34 -6.94
C SER A 72 -9.14 3.10 -5.92
N ARG A 73 -10.29 2.53 -5.57
CA ARG A 73 -11.14 3.04 -4.48
C ARG A 73 -11.13 2.02 -3.35
N GLY A 74 -11.01 2.51 -2.14
CA GLY A 74 -10.81 1.66 -0.98
C GLY A 74 -10.97 2.39 0.34
N VAL A 75 -10.37 1.81 1.36
CA VAL A 75 -10.32 2.35 2.72
C VAL A 75 -8.89 2.37 3.22
N VAL A 76 -8.58 3.33 4.09
CA VAL A 76 -7.34 3.43 4.84
C VAL A 76 -7.64 3.29 6.32
N ASP A 77 -6.85 2.48 7.02
CA ASP A 77 -6.88 2.43 8.48
C ASP A 77 -6.04 3.59 9.03
N ASN A 78 -6.69 4.63 9.56
CA ASN A 78 -6.02 5.88 9.96
C ASN A 78 -5.74 5.95 11.47
N ASN A 79 -5.18 4.87 12.04
CA ASN A 79 -5.09 4.72 13.49
C ASN A 79 -4.01 5.58 14.17
N ASN A 80 -3.14 6.26 13.41
CA ASN A 80 -1.92 6.88 13.93
C ASN A 80 -1.67 8.32 13.42
N ASN A 81 -2.71 9.15 13.28
CA ASN A 81 -2.60 10.56 12.88
C ASN A 81 -2.02 10.80 11.46
N GLY A 82 -2.27 9.89 10.52
CA GLY A 82 -1.81 10.00 9.13
C GLY A 82 -0.34 9.60 8.91
N LEU A 83 0.06 9.55 7.64
CA LEU A 83 1.43 9.20 7.25
C LEU A 83 2.35 10.41 7.39
N SER A 84 3.32 10.36 8.32
CA SER A 84 4.36 11.40 8.36
C SER A 84 5.39 11.18 7.25
N LYS A 85 6.07 12.27 6.86
CA LYS A 85 7.10 12.23 5.81
C LYS A 85 8.25 11.32 6.23
N GLY A 86 8.71 10.46 5.32
CA GLY A 86 9.81 9.56 5.62
C GLY A 86 9.83 8.31 4.75
N ARG A 87 10.75 7.40 5.10
CA ARG A 87 10.91 6.09 4.46
C ARG A 87 10.20 5.02 5.27
N PHE A 88 9.52 4.12 4.56
CA PHE A 88 8.72 3.03 5.09
C PHE A 88 9.07 1.75 4.34
N ASN A 89 9.00 0.63 5.05
CA ASN A 89 8.93 -0.68 4.39
C ASN A 89 7.50 -0.84 3.88
N ALA A 90 7.36 -1.28 2.63
CA ALA A 90 6.08 -1.48 1.99
C ALA A 90 5.87 -2.95 1.64
N VAL A 91 4.65 -3.43 1.82
CA VAL A 91 4.21 -4.75 1.37
C VAL A 91 2.95 -4.57 0.53
N ILE A 92 2.97 -5.12 -0.67
CA ILE A 92 1.86 -5.07 -1.61
C ILE A 92 1.34 -6.48 -1.81
N ASN A 93 0.03 -6.63 -1.76
CA ASN A 93 -0.64 -7.91 -2.00
C ASN A 93 -1.87 -7.66 -2.86
N ASP A 94 -2.04 -8.48 -3.89
CA ASP A 94 -3.24 -8.57 -4.70
C ASP A 94 -3.68 -10.03 -4.75
N ASN A 95 -4.49 -10.41 -3.76
CA ASN A 95 -4.91 -11.78 -3.57
C ASN A 95 -6.20 -12.06 -4.35
N ASP A 96 -6.04 -12.50 -5.61
CA ASP A 96 -7.15 -12.99 -6.44
C ASP A 96 -7.70 -14.35 -5.97
N ALA A 97 -7.11 -15.00 -4.95
CA ALA A 97 -7.33 -16.41 -4.66
C ALA A 97 -8.70 -16.79 -4.05
N LYS A 98 -9.66 -15.85 -3.88
CA LYS A 98 -10.96 -16.15 -3.24
C LYS A 98 -12.21 -15.64 -3.96
N GLY A 99 -12.14 -15.41 -5.27
CA GLY A 99 -13.34 -15.36 -6.13
C GLY A 99 -14.40 -14.28 -5.83
N ASN A 100 -14.09 -13.29 -4.98
CA ASN A 100 -15.01 -12.24 -4.54
C ASN A 100 -14.55 -10.82 -4.92
N GLY A 101 -13.85 -10.70 -6.05
CA GLY A 101 -13.34 -9.42 -6.55
C GLY A 101 -11.90 -9.20 -6.12
N LYS A 102 -11.08 -8.76 -7.08
CA LYS A 102 -9.66 -8.52 -6.92
C LYS A 102 -9.43 -7.44 -5.84
N LYS A 103 -8.68 -7.78 -4.80
CA LYS A 103 -8.50 -6.95 -3.60
C LYS A 103 -7.02 -6.63 -3.44
N LEU A 104 -6.67 -5.36 -3.66
CA LEU A 104 -5.34 -4.83 -3.46
C LEU A 104 -5.18 -4.32 -2.04
N THR A 105 -4.09 -4.72 -1.38
CA THR A 105 -3.65 -4.13 -0.12
C THR A 105 -2.25 -3.55 -0.25
N ILE A 106 -2.04 -2.42 0.43
CA ILE A 106 -0.73 -1.77 0.56
C ILE A 106 -0.51 -1.44 2.02
N ASP A 107 0.50 -2.07 2.60
CA ASP A 107 0.94 -1.86 3.97
C ASP A 107 2.23 -1.05 3.98
N LEU A 108 2.26 0.09 4.67
CA LEU A 108 3.48 0.85 4.94
C LEU A 108 3.77 0.83 6.44
N VAL A 109 5.01 0.49 6.78
CA VAL A 109 5.47 0.35 8.16
C VAL A 109 6.81 1.04 8.34
N GLY A 110 6.88 2.01 9.26
CA GLY A 110 8.10 2.75 9.49
C GLY A 110 8.06 3.58 10.77
N SER A 111 9.16 4.27 11.06
CA SER A 111 9.24 5.17 12.21
C SER A 111 8.25 6.34 12.15
N GLY A 112 7.71 6.62 10.95
CA GLY A 112 6.76 7.69 10.71
C GLY A 112 5.29 7.28 10.84
N GLY A 113 4.98 6.04 11.21
CA GLY A 113 3.63 5.53 11.36
C GLY A 113 3.38 4.20 10.64
N GLU A 114 2.13 3.78 10.69
CA GLU A 114 1.60 2.64 9.95
C GLU A 114 0.47 3.13 9.05
N PHE A 115 0.40 2.59 7.84
CA PHE A 115 -0.67 2.84 6.89
C PHE A 115 -1.07 1.53 6.26
N HIS A 116 -2.35 1.21 6.35
CA HIS A 116 -2.94 0.07 5.68
C HIS A 116 -4.00 0.58 4.71
N TYR A 117 -3.80 0.30 3.42
CA TYR A 117 -4.80 0.51 2.39
C TYR A 117 -5.40 -0.82 1.95
N GLU A 118 -6.71 -0.80 1.72
CA GLU A 118 -7.46 -1.89 1.15
C GLU A 118 -8.40 -1.35 0.06
N GLY A 119 -8.27 -1.82 -1.19
CA GLY A 119 -9.11 -1.34 -2.28
C GLY A 119 -9.23 -2.28 -3.47
N THR A 120 -9.83 -1.76 -4.53
CA THR A 120 -9.97 -2.49 -5.80
C THR A 120 -8.61 -2.75 -6.45
N SER A 121 -8.39 -3.94 -6.97
CA SER A 121 -7.16 -4.22 -7.71
C SER A 121 -6.96 -3.29 -8.90
N VAL A 122 -5.70 -2.90 -9.08
CA VAL A 122 -5.21 -2.25 -10.28
C VAL A 122 -4.11 -3.08 -10.95
N THR A 123 -3.94 -4.34 -10.51
CA THR A 123 -2.87 -5.20 -11.00
C THR A 123 -3.30 -6.02 -12.19
N GLU A 124 -2.37 -6.17 -13.14
CA GLU A 124 -2.52 -7.05 -14.29
C GLU A 124 -2.28 -8.52 -13.90
N GLU A 125 -1.51 -8.76 -12.83
CA GLU A 125 -1.14 -10.08 -12.31
C GLU A 125 -1.53 -10.25 -10.83
N SER A 126 -1.70 -11.50 -10.38
CA SER A 126 -1.88 -11.82 -8.96
C SER A 126 -0.57 -11.63 -8.20
N ILE A 127 -0.62 -10.93 -7.07
CA ILE A 127 0.58 -10.65 -6.25
C ILE A 127 0.36 -11.22 -4.86
N ASP A 128 1.01 -12.33 -4.53
CA ASP A 128 0.89 -12.89 -3.18
C ASP A 128 1.53 -11.95 -2.15
N TYR A 129 2.81 -11.62 -2.31
CA TYR A 129 3.50 -10.64 -1.48
C TYR A 129 4.65 -10.03 -2.26
N LEU A 130 4.59 -8.72 -2.51
CA LEU A 130 5.66 -7.95 -3.13
C LEU A 130 6.22 -6.94 -2.14
N SER A 131 7.49 -7.14 -1.77
CA SER A 131 8.24 -6.17 -0.99
C SER A 131 8.53 -4.92 -1.81
N ALA A 132 8.42 -3.77 -1.15
CA ALA A 132 8.72 -2.47 -1.73
C ALA A 132 9.26 -1.51 -0.66
N GLU A 133 9.78 -0.39 -1.10
CA GLU A 133 10.08 0.77 -0.27
C GLU A 133 9.08 1.88 -0.55
N GLY A 134 8.50 2.45 0.50
CA GLY A 134 7.62 3.62 0.41
C GLY A 134 8.31 4.88 0.90
N PHE A 135 8.17 5.98 0.18
CA PHE A 135 8.64 7.31 0.58
C PHE A 135 7.49 8.29 0.58
N VAL A 136 7.05 8.71 1.78
CA VAL A 136 6.00 9.72 1.95
C VAL A 136 6.66 11.09 1.88
N ILE A 137 6.20 11.94 0.95
CA ILE A 137 6.85 13.23 0.65
C ILE A 137 5.96 14.45 0.88
N LEU A 138 4.65 14.28 0.86
CA LEU A 138 3.67 15.30 1.25
C LEU A 138 2.51 14.67 1.99
#